data_AF-A0A1H8KDQ8-F1
#
_entry.id   AF-A0A1H8KDQ8-F1
#
_cell.length_a   1.000
_cell.length_b   1.000
_cell.length_c   1.000
_cell.angle_alpha   90.00
_cell.angle_beta   90.00
_cell.angle_gamma   90.00
#
_symmetry.space_group_name_H-M   'P 1'
#
loop_
_entity.id
_entity.type
_entity.pdbx_description
1 polymer ?
#
loop_
_entity_poly.entity_id
_entity_poly.type
_entity_poly.pdbx_seq_one_letter_code
_entity_poly.pdbx_strand_id
1 'polypeptide(L)'
;MSKRNLIILGSTFGVVVIGLAIWLTVRALSVTVYDTTPVDDQPLVYLGDEDAETEILLALDYSCPWCKVWMEEVLPELEEEYITTGEATFRIQAMTFLDNASLRLANFDQNIIRHAPEQYFAVARRIIQDSQSEDDDGYWGTDAYISDLVAEFALDSELMLQEPELDSMNVSRRYQRGLNVETVPSVYVNGVKVNEPFDIDEIHNLIR
;
A
#
# COMPACT_ATOMS: atom_id res chain seq x y z
N MET A 1 16.93 57.54 24.79
CA MET A 1 16.43 56.18 25.12
C MET A 1 17.30 55.59 26.21
N SER A 2 16.74 55.15 27.35
CA SER A 2 17.56 54.60 28.44
C SER A 2 18.15 53.24 28.04
N LYS A 3 19.35 52.90 28.53
CA LYS A 3 20.00 51.60 28.26
C LYS A 3 19.09 50.39 28.60
N ARG A 4 18.18 50.55 29.58
CA ARG A 4 17.16 49.54 29.92
C ARG A 4 16.16 49.28 28.79
N ASN A 5 15.71 50.32 28.08
CA ASN A 5 14.73 50.15 27.00
C ASN A 5 15.36 49.51 25.75
N LEU A 6 16.67 49.69 25.53
CA LEU A 6 17.39 49.06 24.42
C LEU A 6 17.63 47.55 24.66
N ILE A 7 17.90 47.15 25.91
CA ILE A 7 18.07 45.75 26.31
C ILE A 7 16.74 44.98 26.23
N ILE A 8 15.64 45.59 26.70
CA ILE A 8 14.31 44.98 26.63
C ILE A 8 13.89 44.77 25.18
N LEU A 9 14.10 45.78 24.31
CA LEU A 9 13.74 45.70 22.90
C LEU A 9 14.54 44.63 22.13
N GLY A 10 15.85 44.51 22.41
CA GLY A 10 16.71 43.48 21.84
C GLY A 10 16.34 42.06 22.31
N SER A 11 15.95 41.91 23.58
CA SER A 11 15.51 40.63 24.15
C SER A 11 14.18 40.17 23.56
N THR A 12 13.19 41.07 23.41
CA THR A 12 11.92 40.74 22.76
C THR A 12 12.10 40.37 21.29
N PHE A 13 12.99 41.07 20.56
CA PHE A 13 13.29 40.74 19.17
C PHE A 13 13.95 39.36 19.02
N GLY A 14 14.89 39.02 19.93
CA GLY A 14 15.51 37.69 19.95
C GLY A 14 14.52 36.55 20.20
N VAL A 15 13.59 36.71 21.15
CA VAL A 15 12.54 35.71 21.44
C VAL A 15 11.60 35.52 20.26
N VAL A 16 11.24 36.60 19.57
CA VAL A 16 10.39 36.53 18.37
C VAL A 16 11.10 35.82 17.22
N VAL A 17 12.38 36.12 16.97
CA VAL A 17 13.16 35.46 15.91
C VAL A 17 13.38 33.97 16.20
N ILE A 18 13.67 33.61 17.45
CA ILE A 18 13.81 32.20 17.86
C ILE A 18 12.47 31.48 17.77
N GLY A 19 11.37 32.11 18.21
CA GLY A 19 10.02 31.57 18.08
C GLY A 19 9.61 31.38 16.62
N LEU A 20 9.96 32.32 15.73
CA LEU A 20 9.70 32.22 14.30
C LEU A 20 10.54 31.11 13.66
N ALA A 21 11.82 30.98 14.05
CA ALA A 21 12.71 29.93 13.56
C ALA A 21 12.23 28.54 14.01
N ILE A 22 11.87 28.38 15.28
CA ILE A 22 11.29 27.13 15.81
C ILE A 22 9.96 26.81 15.11
N TRP A 23 9.11 27.81 14.91
CA TRP A 23 7.84 27.64 14.20
C TRP A 23 8.04 27.24 12.73
N LEU A 24 9.02 27.84 12.04
CA LEU A 24 9.38 27.48 10.66
C LEU A 24 9.97 26.06 10.58
N THR A 25 10.80 25.65 11.55
CA THR A 25 11.36 24.29 11.57
C THR A 25 10.32 23.23 11.90
N VAL A 26 9.39 23.52 12.82
CA VAL A 26 8.31 22.57 13.18
C VAL A 26 7.33 22.40 12.02
N ARG A 27 7.08 23.44 11.23
CA ARG A 27 6.23 23.36 10.03
C ARG A 27 6.82 22.49 8.90
N ALA A 28 8.14 22.41 8.81
CA ALA A 28 8.82 21.60 7.80
C ALA A 28 8.83 20.09 8.13
N LEU A 29 8.43 19.71 9.35
CA LEU A 29 8.46 18.33 9.86
C LEU A 29 7.07 17.69 9.96
N SER A 30 6.03 18.29 9.37
CA SER A 30 4.72 17.64 9.35
C SER A 30 4.75 16.45 8.38
N VAL A 31 4.95 15.24 8.92
CA VAL A 31 4.70 13.99 8.20
C VAL A 31 3.20 13.90 7.94
N THR A 32 2.81 13.77 6.67
CA THR A 32 1.42 13.55 6.31
C THR A 32 1.07 12.10 6.61
N VAL A 33 0.11 11.90 7.51
CA VAL A 33 -0.48 10.58 7.79
C VAL A 33 -1.78 10.49 7.01
N TYR A 34 -1.86 9.56 6.08
CA TYR A 34 -3.05 9.26 5.31
C TYR A 34 -3.96 8.29 6.05
N ASP A 35 -5.26 8.43 5.84
CA ASP A 35 -6.25 7.50 6.36
C ASP A 35 -6.31 6.26 5.46
N THR A 36 -5.80 5.13 5.96
CA THR A 36 -5.72 3.87 5.22
C THR A 36 -6.96 3.00 5.38
N THR A 37 -8.02 3.49 6.04
CA THR A 37 -9.27 2.75 6.22
C THR A 37 -9.85 2.22 4.89
N PRO A 38 -10.48 1.03 4.93
CA PRO A 38 -11.07 0.44 3.74
C PRO A 38 -12.17 1.31 3.14
N VAL A 39 -12.19 1.38 1.82
CA VAL A 39 -13.19 2.15 1.08
C VAL A 39 -14.47 1.32 0.95
N ASP A 40 -15.65 1.95 1.12
CA ASP A 40 -16.97 1.33 0.87
C ASP A 40 -17.16 -0.02 1.57
N ASP A 41 -16.64 -0.16 2.80
CA ASP A 41 -16.66 -1.39 3.60
C ASP A 41 -16.00 -2.59 2.89
N GLN A 42 -15.05 -2.35 1.98
CA GLN A 42 -14.24 -3.39 1.36
C GLN A 42 -13.62 -4.28 2.46
N PRO A 43 -13.86 -5.61 2.42
CA PRO A 43 -13.21 -6.52 3.36
C PRO A 43 -11.69 -6.42 3.22
N LEU A 44 -10.98 -6.56 4.32
CA LEU A 44 -9.52 -6.59 4.34
C LEU A 44 -9.06 -8.00 4.65
N VAL A 45 -7.93 -8.38 4.05
CA VAL A 45 -7.22 -9.61 4.37
C VAL A 45 -5.77 -9.22 4.66
N TYR A 46 -5.32 -9.58 5.86
CA TYR A 46 -3.98 -9.30 6.34
C TYR A 46 -3.10 -10.55 6.30
N LEU A 47 -1.83 -10.35 5.98
CA LEU A 47 -0.77 -11.29 6.25
C LEU A 47 -0.17 -10.91 7.60
N GLY A 48 -0.04 -11.88 8.50
CA GLY A 48 0.43 -11.66 9.87
C GLY A 48 -0.69 -11.68 10.90
N ASP A 49 -0.36 -11.24 12.11
CA ASP A 49 -1.29 -11.16 13.25
C ASP A 49 -2.14 -9.88 13.14
N GLU A 50 -3.46 -10.01 12.95
CA GLU A 50 -4.39 -8.88 12.80
C GLU A 50 -4.38 -7.90 14.00
N ASP A 51 -3.88 -8.33 15.17
CA ASP A 51 -3.74 -7.49 16.37
C ASP A 51 -2.43 -6.68 16.40
N ALA A 52 -1.55 -6.81 15.39
CA ALA A 52 -0.31 -6.04 15.33
C ALA A 52 -0.56 -4.53 15.25
N GLU A 53 0.24 -3.74 15.98
CA GLU A 53 0.06 -2.29 16.07
C GLU A 53 0.41 -1.55 14.77
N THR A 54 1.21 -2.16 13.90
CA THR A 54 1.69 -1.54 12.66
C THR A 54 1.05 -2.18 11.43
N GLU A 55 0.47 -1.35 10.55
CA GLU A 55 0.01 -1.77 9.23
C GLU A 55 1.00 -1.34 8.15
N ILE A 56 1.39 -2.28 7.28
CA ILE A 56 2.07 -2.05 6.01
C ILE A 56 1.06 -2.25 4.88
N LEU A 57 0.75 -1.19 4.15
CA LEU A 57 -0.11 -1.23 2.97
C LEU A 57 0.75 -1.07 1.70
N LEU A 58 0.62 -2.02 0.78
CA LEU A 58 1.12 -1.90 -0.59
C LEU A 58 -0.05 -1.64 -1.56
N ALA A 59 -0.08 -0.44 -2.15
CA ALA A 59 -0.89 -0.20 -3.33
C ALA A 59 -0.11 -0.65 -4.58
N LEU A 60 -0.63 -1.66 -5.28
CA LEU A 60 0.00 -2.26 -6.46
C LEU A 60 -0.98 -2.39 -7.61
N ASP A 61 -0.47 -2.52 -8.82
CA ASP A 61 -1.22 -3.00 -9.97
C ASP A 61 -0.62 -4.35 -10.38
N TYR A 62 -1.43 -5.36 -10.68
CA TYR A 62 -0.91 -6.68 -11.03
C TYR A 62 -0.05 -6.67 -12.30
N SER A 63 -0.29 -5.74 -13.23
CA SER A 63 0.48 -5.60 -14.48
C SER A 63 1.77 -4.79 -14.29
N CYS A 64 2.09 -4.34 -13.08
CA CYS A 64 3.23 -3.48 -12.77
C CYS A 64 4.51 -4.29 -12.56
N PRO A 65 5.54 -4.16 -13.41
CA PRO A 65 6.78 -4.93 -13.26
C PRO A 65 7.51 -4.61 -11.95
N TRP A 66 7.49 -3.36 -11.51
CA TRP A 66 8.11 -2.95 -10.25
C TRP A 66 7.36 -3.47 -9.03
N CYS A 67 6.06 -3.71 -9.14
CA CYS A 67 5.26 -4.27 -8.07
C CYS A 67 5.58 -5.75 -7.88
N LYS A 68 5.85 -6.47 -8.98
CA LYS A 68 6.45 -7.82 -8.93
C LYS A 68 7.77 -7.82 -8.18
N VAL A 69 8.72 -6.97 -8.60
CA VAL A 69 10.04 -6.87 -7.93
C VAL A 69 9.87 -6.55 -6.45
N TRP A 70 8.99 -5.62 -6.07
CA TRP A 70 8.73 -5.29 -4.68
C TRP A 70 8.24 -6.51 -3.88
N MET A 71 7.27 -7.26 -4.41
CA MET A 71 6.74 -8.45 -3.74
C MET A 71 7.74 -9.61 -3.68
N GLU A 72 8.69 -9.70 -4.62
CA GLU A 72 9.71 -10.75 -4.66
C GLU A 72 10.97 -10.42 -3.87
N GLU A 73 11.30 -9.14 -3.71
CA GLU A 73 12.57 -8.70 -3.09
C GLU A 73 12.39 -7.98 -1.76
N VAL A 74 11.32 -7.17 -1.59
CA VAL A 74 11.11 -6.36 -0.39
C VAL A 74 10.20 -7.05 0.63
N LEU A 75 9.07 -7.58 0.17
CA LEU A 75 8.09 -8.24 1.06
C LEU A 75 8.71 -9.40 1.88
N PRO A 76 9.56 -10.29 1.33
CA PRO A 76 10.11 -11.40 2.11
C PRO A 76 10.94 -10.97 3.31
N GLU A 77 11.69 -9.88 3.20
CA GLU A 77 12.49 -9.32 4.31
C GLU A 77 11.56 -8.78 5.42
N LEU A 78 10.53 -8.02 5.03
CA LEU A 78 9.51 -7.53 5.98
C LEU A 78 8.72 -8.67 6.63
N GLU A 79 8.47 -9.73 5.86
CA GLU A 79 7.75 -10.92 6.33
C GLU A 79 8.53 -11.69 7.40
N GLU A 80 9.85 -11.83 7.21
CA GLU A 80 10.74 -12.46 8.18
C GLU A 80 10.91 -11.60 9.45
N GLU A 81 11.15 -10.28 9.29
CA GLU A 81 11.50 -9.41 10.41
C GLU A 81 10.29 -8.97 11.26
N TYR A 82 9.17 -8.61 10.64
CA TYR A 82 8.08 -7.90 11.33
C TYR A 82 6.73 -8.62 11.26
N ILE A 83 6.42 -9.29 10.14
CA ILE A 83 5.09 -9.88 9.96
C ILE A 83 4.98 -11.21 10.70
N THR A 84 5.97 -12.10 10.52
CA THR A 84 6.00 -13.41 11.20
C THR A 84 6.19 -13.28 12.70
N THR A 85 6.82 -12.19 13.17
CA THR A 85 7.04 -11.89 14.59
C THR A 85 5.81 -11.26 15.26
N GLY A 86 4.82 -10.83 14.48
CA GLY A 86 3.59 -10.17 14.97
C GLY A 86 3.76 -8.68 15.27
N GLU A 87 4.86 -8.07 14.82
CA GLU A 87 5.11 -6.62 14.99
C GLU A 87 4.37 -5.78 13.94
N ALA A 88 4.10 -6.34 12.77
CA ALA A 88 3.35 -5.68 11.71
C ALA A 88 2.36 -6.64 11.00
N THR A 89 1.32 -6.06 10.42
CA THR A 89 0.48 -6.69 9.41
C THR A 89 0.82 -6.14 8.04
N PHE A 90 0.58 -6.95 7.02
CA PHE A 90 0.70 -6.53 5.63
C PHE A 90 -0.60 -6.74 4.89
N ARG A 91 -0.98 -5.79 4.04
CA ARG A 91 -2.05 -5.98 3.07
C ARG A 91 -1.76 -5.32 1.73
N ILE A 92 -2.46 -5.83 0.73
CA ILE A 92 -2.39 -5.35 -0.64
C ILE A 92 -3.67 -4.57 -0.95
N GLN A 93 -3.52 -3.47 -1.69
CA GLN A 93 -4.61 -2.83 -2.40
C GLN A 93 -4.34 -2.91 -3.90
N ALA A 94 -5.14 -3.71 -4.61
CA ALA A 94 -5.09 -3.80 -6.06
C ALA A 94 -5.61 -2.50 -6.70
N MET A 95 -4.81 -1.96 -7.63
CA MET A 95 -5.06 -0.74 -8.42
C MET A 95 -5.26 -1.13 -9.89
N THR A 96 -5.87 -0.22 -10.65
CA THR A 96 -6.28 -0.45 -12.05
C THR A 96 -5.69 0.62 -12.98
N PHE A 97 -4.38 0.80 -12.94
CA PHE A 97 -3.68 1.93 -13.54
C PHE A 97 -3.13 1.64 -14.94
N LEU A 98 -2.78 0.40 -15.25
CA LEU A 98 -1.94 0.08 -16.41
C LEU A 98 -2.75 -0.37 -17.63
N ASP A 99 -3.46 -1.48 -17.53
CA ASP A 99 -4.11 -2.11 -18.68
C ASP A 99 -5.41 -2.85 -18.34
N ASN A 100 -5.94 -3.60 -19.30
CA ASN A 100 -7.18 -4.36 -19.11
C ASN A 100 -6.98 -5.57 -18.19
N ALA A 101 -5.78 -6.14 -18.12
CA ALA A 101 -5.48 -7.23 -17.19
C ALA A 101 -5.50 -6.70 -15.75
N SER A 102 -5.01 -5.46 -15.52
CA SER A 102 -5.11 -4.79 -14.22
C SER A 102 -6.54 -4.78 -13.67
N LEU A 103 -7.52 -4.41 -14.50
CA LEU A 103 -8.93 -4.39 -14.09
C LEU A 103 -9.50 -5.79 -13.85
N ARG A 104 -9.21 -6.75 -14.74
CA ARG A 104 -9.69 -8.13 -14.60
C ARG A 104 -9.15 -8.80 -13.34
N LEU A 105 -7.85 -8.65 -13.10
CA LEU A 105 -7.19 -9.21 -11.93
C LEU A 105 -7.61 -8.49 -10.64
N ALA A 106 -7.84 -7.17 -10.66
CA ALA A 106 -8.41 -6.46 -9.52
C ALA A 106 -9.85 -6.91 -9.19
N ASN A 107 -10.69 -7.20 -10.21
CA ASN A 107 -12.01 -7.78 -9.99
C ASN A 107 -11.92 -9.17 -9.35
N PHE A 108 -11.02 -10.02 -9.85
CA PHE A 108 -10.79 -11.35 -9.30
C PHE A 108 -10.23 -11.29 -7.86
N ASP A 109 -9.27 -10.40 -7.60
CA ASP A 109 -8.70 -10.11 -6.28
C ASP A 109 -9.78 -9.77 -5.24
N GLN A 110 -10.71 -8.89 -5.60
CA GLN A 110 -11.84 -8.55 -4.72
C GLN A 110 -12.76 -9.73 -4.40
N ASN A 111 -12.98 -10.63 -5.37
CA ASN A 111 -13.77 -11.83 -5.13
C ASN A 111 -13.04 -12.81 -4.20
N ILE A 112 -11.71 -12.94 -4.33
CA ILE A 112 -10.90 -13.78 -3.44
C ILE A 112 -10.93 -13.23 -2.02
N ILE A 113 -10.73 -11.92 -1.83
CA ILE A 113 -10.81 -11.27 -0.50
C ILE A 113 -12.14 -11.61 0.18
N ARG A 114 -13.26 -11.53 -0.55
CA ARG A 114 -14.60 -11.74 0.03
C ARG A 114 -14.93 -13.21 0.27
N HIS A 115 -14.57 -14.09 -0.65
CA HIS A 115 -15.11 -15.45 -0.68
C HIS A 115 -14.06 -16.54 -0.39
N ALA A 116 -12.77 -16.23 -0.44
CA ALA A 116 -11.68 -17.14 -0.15
C ALA A 116 -10.49 -16.45 0.57
N PRO A 117 -10.72 -15.69 1.66
CA PRO A 117 -9.68 -14.89 2.31
C PRO A 117 -8.47 -15.73 2.78
N GLU A 118 -8.70 -16.98 3.19
CA GLU A 118 -7.65 -17.90 3.63
C GLU A 118 -6.62 -18.22 2.52
N GLN A 119 -7.00 -18.09 1.24
CA GLN A 119 -6.13 -18.37 0.09
C GLN A 119 -5.57 -17.11 -0.56
N TYR A 120 -5.97 -15.92 -0.09
CA TYR A 120 -5.72 -14.64 -0.74
C TYR A 120 -4.26 -14.43 -1.13
N PHE A 121 -3.33 -14.47 -0.17
CA PHE A 121 -1.92 -14.20 -0.45
C PHE A 121 -1.27 -15.27 -1.33
N ALA A 122 -1.72 -16.52 -1.26
CA ALA A 122 -1.20 -17.58 -2.13
C ALA A 122 -1.57 -17.31 -3.59
N VAL A 123 -2.81 -16.91 -3.85
CA VAL A 123 -3.29 -16.55 -5.20
C VAL A 123 -2.66 -15.25 -5.68
N ALA A 124 -2.61 -14.20 -4.85
CA ALA A 124 -2.00 -12.92 -5.19
C ALA A 124 -0.51 -13.07 -5.56
N ARG A 125 0.26 -13.82 -4.76
CA ARG A 125 1.66 -14.13 -5.07
C ARG A 125 1.78 -14.92 -6.37
N ARG A 126 0.87 -15.88 -6.64
CA ARG A 126 0.89 -16.63 -7.90
C ARG A 126 0.63 -15.74 -9.11
N ILE A 127 -0.35 -14.83 -9.04
CA ILE A 127 -0.63 -13.87 -10.12
C ILE A 127 0.62 -13.05 -10.45
N ILE A 128 1.30 -12.56 -9.41
CA ILE A 128 2.51 -11.75 -9.54
C ILE A 128 3.69 -12.57 -10.09
N GLN A 129 3.87 -13.79 -9.61
CA GLN A 129 4.93 -14.70 -10.06
C GLN A 129 4.81 -14.98 -11.57
N ASP A 130 3.60 -15.23 -12.06
CA ASP A 130 3.32 -15.54 -13.47
C ASP A 130 3.43 -14.30 -14.37
N SER A 131 3.32 -13.09 -13.81
CA SER A 131 3.36 -11.84 -14.59
C SER A 131 4.72 -11.60 -15.24
N GLN A 132 4.72 -10.87 -16.36
CA GLN A 132 5.95 -10.44 -17.06
C GLN A 132 6.89 -11.60 -17.47
N SER A 133 6.36 -12.80 -17.67
CA SER A 133 7.14 -13.93 -18.20
C SER A 133 7.61 -13.64 -19.63
N GLU A 134 8.87 -13.96 -19.94
CA GLU A 134 9.42 -13.80 -21.31
C GLU A 134 8.72 -14.69 -22.33
N ASP A 135 8.14 -15.79 -21.88
CA ASP A 135 7.41 -16.77 -22.70
C ASP A 135 5.90 -16.49 -22.75
N ASP A 136 5.41 -15.39 -22.15
CA ASP A 136 3.98 -15.06 -22.20
C ASP A 136 3.57 -14.65 -23.63
N ASP A 137 2.65 -15.40 -24.20
CA ASP A 137 2.06 -15.16 -25.52
C ASP A 137 0.76 -14.33 -25.45
N GLY A 138 0.55 -13.64 -24.33
CA GLY A 138 -0.65 -12.86 -24.02
C GLY A 138 -1.72 -13.68 -23.28
N TYR A 139 -1.31 -14.79 -22.67
CA TYR A 139 -2.17 -15.64 -21.86
C TYR A 139 -2.43 -15.03 -20.48
N TRP A 140 -1.39 -14.45 -19.87
CA TRP A 140 -1.47 -13.91 -18.52
C TRP A 140 -2.53 -12.79 -18.39
N GLY A 141 -3.28 -12.80 -17.28
CA GLY A 141 -4.32 -11.79 -17.01
C GLY A 141 -5.60 -11.92 -17.84
N THR A 142 -5.73 -12.95 -18.67
CA THR A 142 -6.96 -13.27 -19.41
C THR A 142 -7.99 -13.99 -18.54
N ASP A 143 -9.25 -14.08 -19.02
CA ASP A 143 -10.30 -14.86 -18.34
C ASP A 143 -9.97 -16.37 -18.29
N ALA A 144 -9.22 -16.87 -19.28
CA ALA A 144 -8.74 -18.25 -19.30
C ALA A 144 -7.69 -18.46 -18.20
N TYR A 145 -6.73 -17.54 -18.05
CA TYR A 145 -5.75 -17.54 -16.97
C TYR A 145 -6.42 -17.54 -15.59
N ILE A 146 -7.41 -16.67 -15.38
CA ILE A 146 -8.17 -16.63 -14.12
C ILE A 146 -8.92 -17.95 -13.88
N SER A 147 -9.53 -18.53 -14.92
CA SER A 147 -10.24 -19.81 -14.81
C SER A 147 -9.29 -20.96 -14.41
N ASP A 148 -8.06 -20.96 -14.94
CA ASP A 148 -7.04 -21.95 -14.58
C ASP A 148 -6.57 -21.76 -13.13
N LEU A 149 -6.39 -20.52 -12.66
CA LEU A 149 -6.10 -20.26 -11.24
C LEU A 149 -7.23 -20.74 -10.33
N VAL A 150 -8.49 -20.47 -10.69
CA VAL A 150 -9.67 -20.96 -9.94
C VAL A 150 -9.64 -22.48 -9.83
N ALA A 151 -9.32 -23.18 -10.92
CA ALA A 151 -9.21 -24.63 -10.92
C ALA A 151 -8.01 -25.13 -10.10
N GLU A 152 -6.85 -24.48 -10.23
CA GLU A 152 -5.60 -24.84 -9.54
C GLU A 152 -5.75 -24.75 -8.01
N PHE A 153 -6.33 -23.64 -7.53
CA PHE A 153 -6.55 -23.40 -6.11
C PHE A 153 -7.86 -24.02 -5.58
N ALA A 154 -8.57 -24.79 -6.41
CA ALA A 154 -9.86 -25.41 -6.09
C ALA A 154 -10.88 -24.41 -5.49
N LEU A 155 -10.92 -23.20 -6.05
CA LEU A 155 -11.83 -22.13 -5.65
C LEU A 155 -13.22 -22.34 -6.24
N ASP A 156 -14.24 -21.76 -5.60
CA ASP A 156 -15.61 -21.79 -6.13
C ASP A 156 -15.71 -20.90 -7.39
N SER A 157 -15.86 -21.53 -8.55
CA SER A 157 -15.92 -20.83 -9.83
C SER A 157 -17.06 -19.82 -9.95
N GLU A 158 -18.22 -20.08 -9.32
CA GLU A 158 -19.37 -19.17 -9.39
C GLU A 158 -19.06 -17.87 -8.62
N LEU A 159 -18.45 -18.02 -7.44
CA LEU A 159 -18.07 -16.87 -6.60
C LEU A 159 -16.84 -16.12 -7.11
N MET A 160 -15.92 -16.80 -7.79
CA MET A 160 -14.69 -16.19 -8.28
C MET A 160 -14.88 -15.43 -9.60
N LEU A 161 -15.74 -15.93 -10.48
CA LEU A 161 -15.93 -15.39 -11.84
C LEU A 161 -17.14 -14.46 -11.97
N GLN A 162 -17.87 -14.21 -10.88
CA GLN A 162 -18.94 -13.19 -10.86
C GLN A 162 -18.36 -11.77 -10.89
N GLU A 163 -19.20 -10.79 -11.26
CA GLU A 163 -18.85 -9.38 -11.09
C GLU A 163 -18.65 -9.07 -9.59
N PRO A 164 -17.57 -8.35 -9.22
CA PRO A 164 -17.33 -8.01 -7.83
C PRO A 164 -18.42 -7.06 -7.30
N GLU A 165 -18.76 -7.22 -6.03
CA GLU A 165 -19.78 -6.39 -5.37
C GLU A 165 -19.40 -4.90 -5.37
N LEU A 166 -18.11 -4.60 -5.25
CA LEU A 166 -17.57 -3.25 -5.39
C LEU A 166 -16.86 -3.12 -6.73
N ASP A 167 -17.17 -2.03 -7.45
CA ASP A 167 -16.50 -1.72 -8.71
C ASP A 167 -15.02 -1.40 -8.48
N SER A 168 -14.12 -2.28 -8.93
CA SER A 168 -12.67 -2.17 -8.69
C SER A 168 -12.06 -0.87 -9.22
N MET A 169 -12.59 -0.34 -10.32
CA MET A 169 -12.13 0.92 -10.87
C MET A 169 -12.49 2.10 -9.95
N ASN A 170 -13.66 2.09 -9.33
CA ASN A 170 -14.07 3.08 -8.33
C ASN A 170 -13.30 2.92 -7.02
N VAL A 171 -13.07 1.69 -6.55
CA VAL A 171 -12.21 1.40 -5.38
C VAL A 171 -10.81 1.98 -5.60
N SER A 172 -10.18 1.61 -6.72
CA SER A 172 -8.87 2.12 -7.17
C SER A 172 -8.82 3.66 -7.21
N ARG A 173 -9.83 4.31 -7.79
CA ARG A 173 -9.93 5.79 -7.83
C ARG A 173 -10.09 6.44 -6.47
N ARG A 174 -10.76 5.78 -5.53
CA ARG A 174 -10.96 6.30 -4.17
C ARG A 174 -9.69 6.18 -3.34
N TYR A 175 -8.99 5.04 -3.41
CA TYR A 175 -7.66 4.91 -2.82
C TYR A 175 -6.66 5.89 -3.43
N GLN A 176 -6.68 6.05 -4.75
CA GLN A 176 -5.85 7.06 -5.44
C GLN A 176 -6.04 8.46 -4.84
N ARG A 177 -7.29 8.89 -4.63
CA ARG A 177 -7.60 10.22 -4.08
C ARG A 177 -7.33 10.32 -2.58
N GLY A 178 -7.67 9.27 -1.81
CA GLY A 178 -7.57 9.25 -0.36
C GLY A 178 -6.13 9.19 0.13
N LEU A 179 -5.29 8.39 -0.54
CA LEU A 179 -3.89 8.16 -0.14
C LEU A 179 -2.87 8.92 -1.01
N ASN A 180 -3.34 9.67 -2.01
CA ASN A 180 -2.48 10.28 -3.03
C ASN A 180 -1.57 9.26 -3.73
N VAL A 181 -2.16 8.17 -4.24
CA VAL A 181 -1.44 7.15 -5.02
C VAL A 181 -1.23 7.64 -6.44
N GLU A 182 -0.08 8.24 -6.71
CA GLU A 182 0.25 8.75 -8.05
C GLU A 182 0.90 7.67 -8.94
N THR A 183 1.58 6.70 -8.34
CA THR A 183 2.31 5.62 -9.00
C THR A 183 2.21 4.33 -8.20
N VAL A 184 2.47 3.21 -8.85
CA VAL A 184 2.59 1.89 -8.22
C VAL A 184 4.01 1.33 -8.47
N PRO A 185 4.62 0.62 -7.51
CA PRO A 185 4.12 0.40 -6.15
C PRO A 185 4.12 1.70 -5.33
N SER A 186 3.17 1.84 -4.41
CA SER A 186 3.21 2.84 -3.33
C SER A 186 3.04 2.15 -2.00
N VAL A 187 3.94 2.41 -1.06
CA VAL A 187 3.96 1.75 0.26
C VAL A 187 3.59 2.77 1.33
N TYR A 188 2.81 2.33 2.30
CA TYR A 188 2.42 3.11 3.47
C TYR A 188 2.68 2.28 4.72
N VAL A 189 3.27 2.90 5.74
CA VAL A 189 3.45 2.30 7.07
C VAL A 189 2.68 3.17 8.07
N ASN A 190 1.65 2.61 8.71
CA ASN A 190 0.72 3.36 9.57
C ASN A 190 0.19 4.65 8.93
N GLY A 191 -0.12 4.57 7.63
CA GLY A 191 -0.60 5.70 6.84
C GLY A 191 0.47 6.72 6.43
N VAL A 192 1.72 6.57 6.86
CA VAL A 192 2.84 7.38 6.35
C VAL A 192 3.30 6.81 5.02
N LYS A 193 3.23 7.60 3.95
CA LYS A 193 3.71 7.19 2.63
C LYS A 193 5.24 7.13 2.62
N VAL A 194 5.79 5.99 2.22
CA VAL A 194 7.23 5.80 1.97
C VAL A 194 7.60 6.61 0.73
N ASN A 195 8.66 7.42 0.80
CA ASN A 195 9.05 8.29 -0.30
C ASN A 195 9.61 7.49 -1.47
N GLU A 196 10.49 6.52 -1.18
CA GLU A 196 11.05 5.59 -2.16
C GLU A 196 10.58 4.17 -1.81
N PRO A 197 9.64 3.56 -2.57
CA PRO A 197 9.06 2.27 -2.21
C PRO A 197 10.07 1.12 -2.00
N PHE A 198 11.27 1.23 -2.58
CA PHE A 198 12.35 0.25 -2.47
C PHE A 198 13.41 0.61 -1.42
N ASP A 199 13.27 1.75 -0.72
CA ASP A 199 14.12 2.11 0.40
C ASP A 199 13.66 1.34 1.65
N ILE A 200 14.23 0.15 1.83
CA ILE A 200 13.93 -0.72 2.97
C ILE A 200 14.32 -0.08 4.30
N ASP A 201 15.37 0.75 4.33
CA ASP A 201 15.78 1.46 5.54
C ASP A 201 14.71 2.47 5.95
N GLU A 202 14.10 3.18 5.01
CA GLU A 202 12.94 4.04 5.27
C GLU A 202 11.77 3.24 5.86
N ILE A 203 11.45 2.07 5.29
CA ILE A 203 10.37 1.21 5.79
C ILE A 203 10.66 0.76 7.23
N HIS A 204 11.88 0.28 7.51
CA HIS A 204 12.31 -0.13 8.86
C HIS A 204 12.20 1.02 9.86
N ASN A 205 12.56 2.24 9.46
CA ASN A 205 12.45 3.42 10.33
C ASN A 205 11.01 3.83 10.63
N LEU A 206 10.06 3.49 9.77
CA LEU A 206 8.64 3.79 9.99
C LEU A 206 7.93 2.73 10.83
N ILE A 207 8.46 1.49 10.88
CA ILE A 207 7.94 0.41 11.73
C ILE A 207 8.40 0.57 13.19
N ARG A 208 9.64 1.07 13.40
CA ARG A 208 10.32 1.13 14.70
C ARG A 208 10.03 2.37 15.55
#